data_AF-A0A6P8IQ97-F1
#
_entry.id   AF-A0A6P8IQ97-F1
#
_cell.length_a   1.000
_cell.length_b   1.000
_cell.length_c   1.000
_cell.angle_alpha   90.00
_cell.angle_beta   90.00
_cell.angle_gamma   90.00
#
_symmetry.space_group_name_H-M   'P 1'
#
loop_
_entity.id
_entity.type
_entity.pdbx_description
1 polymer ?
#
loop_
_entity_poly.entity_id
_entity_poly.type
_entity_poly.pdbx_seq_one_letter_code
_entity_poly.pdbx_strand_id
1 'polypeptide(L)'
;VADGVNAILVGKIGGFENPLALVGGNCSIQGFDVDGNDEFWTVTGDNVCSLALCDFNSDGQDELLVGSEDFDIRVFKEDEIIAEMTETEAVTSLCPVRETKFGYALANGTVGVYDKTARYWRIKSKNHAISISSFDLDSDGVPELITGWSNGKVDARSDRTGEVIFKDNFSAAIAGIVEGDYRMDGKVELICCSVEGEVRGYLPATQEMKGNLMDCNIEQDALRDLALRKQNLLLELKNYEENSKVGKGVSDVDQSQMGIIPANTQLQTSLLVNPGSEQVQPHVELSISTTNDTIIRSVMIFAEGVFEGESHVVHPLPQNTKSTMSVPIYPPKDVSVDLHIKAFVGNKTSSQFHVFELTRQLPRFTLYIPCPEGYAEPQSTVSFHINERVNRTIMWLNQNFLLTEEIQPKNGSLDVMFLSLRTGNPLVIRMDQNGDMVIKTDDMDLAGDIIQAMADFLGIEDLHATADFPAHMEELRAVLVKVDELHSVRQKLTAEMADHSNLIRSLVVRAEDARLMADMKNMRKGYMELYDLNRDLINGYKIRCNNHTELLACLKTVNQAIQKAGRLRVGKPKAEVISACRQAIKTNNVNGLFKIIKAGVL
;
A
#
# COMPACT_ATOMS: atom_id res chain seq x y z
N VAL A 1 -13.03 19.12 10.68
CA VAL A 1 -12.78 18.10 9.65
C VAL A 1 -13.93 17.08 9.65
N ALA A 2 -14.75 17.05 8.60
CA ALA A 2 -15.91 16.15 8.52
C ALA A 2 -15.52 14.71 8.10
N ASP A 3 -14.41 14.57 7.38
CA ASP A 3 -13.93 13.31 6.78
C ASP A 3 -13.11 12.43 7.73
N GLY A 4 -12.99 12.81 9.01
CA GLY A 4 -12.16 12.12 10.00
C GLY A 4 -10.73 12.63 10.06
N VAL A 5 -10.02 12.26 11.13
CA VAL A 5 -8.61 12.59 11.36
C VAL A 5 -7.89 11.28 11.67
N ASN A 6 -7.22 10.74 10.66
CA ASN A 6 -6.46 9.49 10.76
C ASN A 6 -4.98 9.79 11.02
N ALA A 7 -4.43 10.80 10.34
CA ALA A 7 -3.08 11.30 10.53
C ALA A 7 -3.08 12.83 10.59
N ILE A 8 -2.17 13.41 11.37
CA ILE A 8 -1.98 14.86 11.47
C ILE A 8 -0.50 15.19 11.47
N LEU A 9 -0.14 16.27 10.81
CA LEU A 9 1.22 16.80 10.74
C LEU A 9 1.15 18.33 10.77
N VAL A 10 2.10 18.96 11.45
CA VAL A 10 2.23 20.42 11.46
C VAL A 10 3.57 20.78 10.84
N GLY A 11 3.56 21.63 9.83
CA GLY A 11 4.78 22.10 9.21
C GLY A 11 4.53 22.99 8.01
N LYS A 12 5.61 23.43 7.38
CA LYS A 12 5.56 24.26 6.18
C LYS A 12 5.56 23.34 4.95
N ILE A 13 4.67 23.59 4.01
CA ILE A 13 4.57 22.82 2.75
C ILE A 13 4.87 23.77 1.58
N GLY A 14 5.73 23.35 0.65
CA GLY A 14 5.98 24.10 -0.59
C GLY A 14 6.29 25.59 -0.39
N GLY A 15 5.63 26.44 -1.18
CA GLY A 15 5.78 27.90 -1.16
C GLY A 15 4.97 28.63 -0.07
N PHE A 16 4.19 27.94 0.76
CA PHE A 16 3.35 28.60 1.78
C PHE A 16 4.21 29.28 2.84
N GLU A 17 3.99 30.57 3.13
CA GLU A 17 4.81 31.30 4.12
C GLU A 17 4.60 30.81 5.56
N ASN A 18 3.36 30.42 5.89
CA ASN A 18 2.96 30.01 7.23
C ASN A 18 2.90 28.48 7.37
N PRO A 19 3.19 27.93 8.56
CA PRO A 19 2.99 26.52 8.83
C PRO A 19 1.50 26.17 8.84
N LEU A 20 1.17 25.03 8.26
CA LEU A 20 -0.19 24.50 8.20
C LEU A 20 -0.33 23.27 9.09
N ALA A 21 -1.52 23.10 9.67
CA ALA A 21 -1.95 21.86 10.29
C ALA A 21 -2.58 20.96 9.21
N LEU A 22 -1.78 20.04 8.67
CA LEU A 22 -2.17 19.07 7.65
C LEU A 22 -2.86 17.87 8.29
N VAL A 23 -4.04 17.54 7.81
CA VAL A 23 -4.91 16.49 8.35
C VAL A 23 -5.30 15.54 7.22
N GLY A 24 -4.94 14.27 7.38
CA GLY A 24 -5.36 13.18 6.51
C GLY A 24 -6.58 12.46 7.08
N GLY A 25 -7.64 12.34 6.28
CA GLY A 25 -8.88 11.65 6.63
C GLY A 25 -9.24 10.54 5.63
N ASN A 26 -10.54 10.33 5.45
CA ASN A 26 -11.08 9.34 4.51
C ASN A 26 -10.95 9.84 3.07
N CYS A 27 -9.89 9.41 2.38
CA CYS A 27 -9.57 9.78 1.00
C CYS A 27 -9.33 11.28 0.77
N SER A 28 -9.12 12.09 1.82
CA SER A 28 -8.90 13.53 1.68
C SER A 28 -7.80 14.04 2.62
N ILE A 29 -7.18 15.14 2.22
CA ILE A 29 -6.16 15.86 2.99
C ILE A 29 -6.61 17.31 3.07
N GLN A 30 -6.54 17.91 4.26
CA GLN A 30 -6.93 19.30 4.52
C GLN A 30 -5.79 19.99 5.28
N GLY A 31 -5.44 21.22 4.93
CA GLY A 31 -4.47 22.04 5.65
C GLY A 31 -5.11 23.31 6.19
N PHE A 32 -4.93 23.52 7.49
CA PHE A 32 -5.49 24.69 8.19
C PHE A 32 -4.39 25.65 8.64
N ASP A 33 -4.64 26.95 8.47
CA ASP A 33 -3.81 27.98 9.10
C ASP A 33 -4.09 28.10 10.61
N VAL A 34 -3.41 29.04 11.27
CA VAL A 34 -3.59 29.32 12.71
C VAL A 34 -5.00 29.79 13.08
N ASP A 35 -5.72 30.41 12.14
CA ASP A 35 -7.08 30.91 12.31
C ASP A 35 -8.15 29.84 12.01
N GLY A 36 -7.73 28.70 11.44
CA GLY A 36 -8.59 27.60 11.04
C GLY A 36 -9.16 27.72 9.62
N ASN A 37 -8.59 28.58 8.77
CA ASN A 37 -8.93 28.67 7.35
C ASN A 37 -8.35 27.48 6.57
N ASP A 38 -9.16 26.93 5.67
CA ASP A 38 -8.81 25.81 4.78
C ASP A 38 -7.99 26.34 3.60
N GLU A 39 -6.66 26.34 3.73
CA GLU A 39 -5.72 26.82 2.71
C GLU A 39 -5.28 25.73 1.73
N PHE A 40 -5.27 24.47 2.18
CA PHE A 40 -4.80 23.34 1.38
C PHE A 40 -5.83 22.21 1.34
N TRP A 41 -6.09 21.65 0.16
CA TRP A 41 -6.90 20.44 0.08
C TRP A 41 -6.62 19.62 -1.17
N THR A 42 -6.53 18.31 -0.98
CA THR A 42 -6.45 17.35 -2.07
C THR A 42 -7.13 16.05 -1.71
N VAL A 43 -7.33 15.20 -2.72
CA VAL A 43 -7.94 13.87 -2.59
C VAL A 43 -6.87 12.81 -2.84
N THR A 44 -6.89 11.73 -2.06
CA THR A 44 -6.01 10.57 -2.23
C THR A 44 -6.83 9.31 -2.54
N GLY A 45 -6.17 8.22 -2.95
CA GLY A 45 -6.83 6.99 -3.41
C GLY A 45 -7.62 6.26 -2.33
N ASP A 46 -7.12 6.25 -1.11
CA ASP A 46 -7.80 5.64 0.03
C ASP A 46 -7.53 6.41 1.33
N ASN A 47 -7.97 5.88 2.46
CA ASN A 47 -7.72 6.44 3.79
C ASN A 47 -6.24 6.77 3.96
N VAL A 48 -5.97 7.99 4.42
CA VAL A 48 -4.60 8.40 4.77
C VAL A 48 -4.26 7.75 6.10
N CYS A 49 -3.14 7.03 6.16
CA CYS A 49 -2.66 6.36 7.36
C CYS A 49 -1.48 7.10 7.99
N SER A 50 -0.65 7.78 7.18
CA SER A 50 0.52 8.51 7.66
C SER A 50 0.85 9.71 6.77
N LEU A 51 1.46 10.73 7.36
CA LEU A 51 1.89 11.97 6.71
C LEU A 51 3.30 12.32 7.16
N ALA A 52 4.14 12.80 6.25
CA ALA A 52 5.47 13.35 6.55
C ALA A 52 5.81 14.50 5.59
N LEU A 53 6.67 15.44 6.03
CA LEU A 53 7.19 16.52 5.19
C LEU A 53 8.64 16.21 4.85
N CYS A 54 9.00 16.26 3.58
CA CYS A 54 10.33 15.95 3.08
C CYS A 54 10.59 16.72 1.79
N ASP A 55 11.73 17.40 1.68
CA ASP A 55 12.23 17.96 0.42
C ASP A 55 12.66 16.83 -0.52
N PHE A 56 11.73 16.34 -1.33
CA PHE A 56 11.87 15.18 -2.19
C PHE A 56 12.61 15.53 -3.49
N ASN A 57 12.40 16.74 -4.01
CA ASN A 57 12.99 17.19 -5.27
C ASN A 57 14.32 17.95 -5.09
N SER A 58 14.72 18.26 -3.86
CA SER A 58 15.91 19.05 -3.49
C SER A 58 15.84 20.52 -3.93
N ASP A 59 14.65 21.12 -3.94
CA ASP A 59 14.44 22.53 -4.27
C ASP A 59 14.43 23.46 -3.04
N GLY A 60 14.60 22.89 -1.85
CA GLY A 60 14.60 23.60 -0.58
C GLY A 60 13.20 23.89 -0.01
N GLN A 61 12.15 23.32 -0.61
CA GLN A 61 10.79 23.33 -0.08
C GLN A 61 10.36 21.91 0.26
N ASP A 62 9.67 21.75 1.39
CA ASP A 62 9.21 20.42 1.81
C ASP A 62 7.94 20.03 1.04
N GLU A 63 7.96 18.86 0.42
CA GLU A 63 6.78 18.18 -0.12
C GLU A 63 6.08 17.31 0.92
N LEU A 64 4.79 17.06 0.70
CA LEU A 64 3.98 16.21 1.55
C LEU A 64 4.00 14.77 1.06
N LEU A 65 4.61 13.89 1.86
CA LEU A 65 4.53 12.45 1.72
C LEU A 65 3.26 11.93 2.38
N VAL A 66 2.48 11.15 1.64
CA VAL A 66 1.19 10.61 2.07
C VAL A 66 1.21 9.10 1.92
N GLY A 67 1.09 8.39 3.04
CA GLY A 67 0.92 6.95 3.06
C GLY A 67 -0.57 6.60 3.12
N SER A 68 -1.05 5.81 2.16
CA SER A 68 -2.45 5.42 2.04
C SER A 68 -2.69 3.93 2.30
N GLU A 69 -3.95 3.58 2.58
CA GLU A 69 -4.40 2.19 2.81
C GLU A 69 -4.40 1.35 1.52
N ASP A 70 -4.35 1.98 0.34
CA ASP A 70 -4.25 1.32 -0.98
C ASP A 70 -2.86 0.75 -1.30
N PHE A 71 -1.91 0.93 -0.37
CA PHE A 71 -0.50 0.51 -0.39
C PHE A 71 0.42 1.48 -1.12
N ASP A 72 -0.06 2.67 -1.49
CA ASP A 72 0.78 3.66 -2.17
C ASP A 72 1.32 4.73 -1.20
N ILE A 73 2.55 5.15 -1.47
CA ILE A 73 3.16 6.37 -0.93
C ILE A 73 3.13 7.41 -2.05
N ARG A 74 2.40 8.50 -1.85
CA ARG A 74 2.26 9.59 -2.81
C ARG A 74 2.97 10.84 -2.31
N VAL A 75 3.67 11.51 -3.22
CA VAL A 75 4.38 12.75 -2.93
C VAL A 75 3.63 13.90 -3.57
N PHE A 76 3.12 14.81 -2.74
CA PHE A 76 2.39 16.00 -3.16
C PHE A 76 3.28 17.23 -3.05
N LYS A 77 3.46 17.92 -4.17
CA LYS A 77 4.01 19.27 -4.22
C LYS A 77 2.84 20.23 -4.38
N GLU A 78 2.44 20.86 -3.29
CA GLU A 78 1.21 21.66 -3.24
C GLU A 78 0.04 20.80 -3.77
N ASP A 79 -0.61 21.21 -4.86
CA ASP A 79 -1.78 20.53 -5.42
C ASP A 79 -1.43 19.41 -6.42
N GLU A 80 -0.15 19.21 -6.74
CA GLU A 80 0.32 18.27 -7.78
C GLU A 80 0.97 17.03 -7.18
N ILE A 81 0.70 15.85 -7.77
CA ILE A 81 1.38 14.60 -7.40
C ILE A 81 2.63 14.47 -8.27
N ILE A 82 3.81 14.46 -7.64
CA ILE A 82 5.09 14.39 -8.36
C ILE A 82 5.67 12.97 -8.42
N ALA A 83 5.30 12.10 -7.48
CA ALA A 83 5.75 10.71 -7.44
C ALA A 83 4.74 9.82 -6.72
N GLU A 84 4.69 8.55 -7.14
CA GLU A 84 3.89 7.50 -6.54
C GLU A 84 4.73 6.22 -6.45
N MET A 85 4.82 5.66 -5.25
CA MET A 85 5.57 4.45 -4.97
C MET A 85 4.62 3.40 -4.36
N THR A 86 4.43 2.30 -5.06
CA THR A 86 3.58 1.20 -4.59
C THR A 86 4.35 0.26 -3.66
N GLU A 87 3.81 0.07 -2.47
CA GLU A 87 4.26 -0.87 -1.46
C GLU A 87 3.37 -2.11 -1.39
N THR A 88 3.72 -3.00 -0.46
CA THR A 88 3.08 -4.31 -0.33
C THR A 88 1.85 -4.31 0.58
N GLU A 89 1.70 -3.28 1.42
CA GLU A 89 0.62 -3.15 2.39
C GLU A 89 0.45 -1.70 2.86
N ALA A 90 -0.55 -1.46 3.70
CA ALA A 90 -0.88 -0.13 4.21
C ALA A 90 0.30 0.51 4.97
N VAL A 91 0.58 1.77 4.63
CA VAL A 91 1.72 2.54 5.14
C VAL A 91 1.36 3.17 6.48
N THR A 92 1.78 2.55 7.57
CA THR A 92 1.38 2.94 8.94
C THR A 92 2.16 4.13 9.48
N SER A 93 3.38 4.36 9.00
CA SER A 93 4.20 5.50 9.43
C SER A 93 5.19 5.92 8.36
N LEU A 94 5.42 7.23 8.28
CA LEU A 94 6.43 7.87 7.43
C LEU A 94 7.24 8.81 8.32
N CYS A 95 8.53 8.93 8.05
CA CYS A 95 9.41 9.83 8.79
C CYS A 95 10.51 10.36 7.87
N PRO A 96 10.70 11.69 7.75
CA PRO A 96 11.85 12.22 7.03
C PRO A 96 13.13 11.87 7.79
N VAL A 97 14.18 11.48 7.08
CA VAL A 97 15.47 11.12 7.69
C VAL A 97 16.48 12.23 7.42
N ARG A 98 16.83 12.45 6.14
CA ARG A 98 17.74 13.51 5.73
C ARG A 98 17.56 13.82 4.25
N GLU A 99 17.57 15.10 3.89
CA GLU A 99 17.46 15.55 2.49
C GLU A 99 16.23 14.89 1.83
N THR A 100 16.46 14.08 0.80
CA THR A 100 15.44 13.39 0.00
C THR A 100 15.08 12.01 0.55
N LYS A 101 15.70 11.61 1.66
CA LYS A 101 15.50 10.29 2.26
C LYS A 101 14.42 10.32 3.33
N PHE A 102 13.55 9.32 3.27
CA PHE A 102 12.52 9.11 4.27
C PHE A 102 12.39 7.62 4.60
N GLY A 103 12.13 7.34 5.87
CA GLY A 103 11.78 6.03 6.39
C GLY A 103 10.30 5.76 6.24
N TYR A 104 9.95 4.50 6.01
CA TYR A 104 8.57 4.04 5.93
C TYR A 104 8.38 2.75 6.73
N ALA A 105 7.17 2.58 7.28
CA ALA A 105 6.74 1.37 7.96
C ALA A 105 5.40 0.89 7.40
N LEU A 106 5.27 -0.43 7.23
CA LEU A 106 4.06 -1.08 6.73
C LEU A 106 3.39 -1.92 7.82
N ALA A 107 2.10 -2.20 7.64
CA ALA A 107 1.32 -3.01 8.55
C ALA A 107 1.90 -4.43 8.76
N ASN A 108 2.47 -5.09 7.75
CA ASN A 108 3.14 -6.41 7.89
C ASN A 108 4.45 -6.40 8.69
N GLY A 109 4.88 -5.27 9.25
CA GLY A 109 6.15 -5.16 9.97
C GLY A 109 7.36 -5.03 9.04
N THR A 110 7.14 -4.63 7.79
CA THR A 110 8.22 -4.15 6.92
C THR A 110 8.59 -2.72 7.29
N VAL A 111 9.89 -2.46 7.40
CA VAL A 111 10.47 -1.13 7.61
C VAL A 111 11.59 -0.94 6.60
N GLY A 112 11.67 0.24 6.00
CA GLY A 112 12.71 0.54 5.03
C GLY A 112 12.97 2.02 4.88
N VAL A 113 13.93 2.34 4.03
CA VAL A 113 14.31 3.71 3.68
C VAL A 113 14.27 3.88 2.17
N TYR A 114 13.61 4.96 1.75
CA TYR A 114 13.63 5.47 0.39
C TYR A 114 14.60 6.63 0.27
N ASP A 115 15.13 6.79 -0.93
CA ASP A 115 15.76 8.01 -1.43
C ASP A 115 15.09 8.35 -2.76
N LYS A 116 14.29 9.42 -2.76
CA LYS A 116 13.38 9.70 -3.88
C LYS A 116 12.49 8.49 -4.17
N THR A 117 12.52 7.96 -5.39
CA THR A 117 11.77 6.78 -5.82
C THR A 117 12.53 5.46 -5.62
N ALA A 118 13.81 5.50 -5.23
CA ALA A 118 14.65 4.32 -5.10
C ALA A 118 14.69 3.81 -3.65
N ARG A 119 14.35 2.55 -3.47
CA ARG A 119 14.42 1.88 -2.16
C ARG A 119 15.86 1.46 -1.87
N TYR A 120 16.45 1.93 -0.77
CA TYR A 120 17.83 1.59 -0.39
C TYR A 120 17.90 0.24 0.30
N TRP A 121 17.07 0.05 1.32
CA TRP A 121 16.95 -1.20 2.04
C TRP A 121 15.56 -1.32 2.62
N ARG A 122 15.18 -2.57 2.89
CA ARG A 122 14.01 -2.91 3.68
C ARG A 122 14.30 -4.15 4.50
N ILE A 123 13.68 -4.24 5.66
CA ILE A 123 13.65 -5.44 6.48
C ILE A 123 12.20 -5.79 6.79
N LYS A 124 11.92 -7.07 6.97
CA LYS A 124 10.62 -7.55 7.40
C LYS A 124 10.78 -8.30 8.71
N SER A 125 9.94 -7.94 9.68
CA SER A 125 9.91 -8.55 11.00
C SER A 125 8.55 -9.23 11.22
N LYS A 126 8.48 -10.14 12.19
CA LYS A 126 7.21 -10.72 12.63
C LYS A 126 6.38 -9.73 13.45
N ASN A 127 7.05 -8.76 14.07
CA ASN A 127 6.42 -7.74 14.90
C ASN A 127 6.15 -6.51 14.04
N HIS A 128 5.13 -5.74 14.42
CA HIS A 128 4.73 -4.57 13.66
C HIS A 128 5.53 -3.37 14.16
N ALA A 129 5.94 -2.48 13.25
CA ALA A 129 6.52 -1.21 13.62
C ALA A 129 5.39 -0.24 13.97
N ILE A 130 5.36 0.22 15.22
CA ILE A 130 4.30 1.09 15.75
C ILE A 130 4.65 2.57 15.52
N SER A 131 5.93 2.91 15.67
CA SER A 131 6.42 4.28 15.51
C SER A 131 7.83 4.23 14.94
N ILE A 132 8.11 5.13 14.01
CA ILE A 132 9.45 5.37 13.47
C ILE A 132 9.79 6.85 13.64
N SER A 133 11.06 7.12 13.90
CA SER A 133 11.60 8.48 14.06
C SER A 133 13.04 8.51 13.58
N SER A 134 13.50 9.67 13.13
CA SER A 134 14.88 9.90 12.71
C SER A 134 15.63 10.58 13.86
N PHE A 135 16.76 10.03 14.29
CA PHE A 135 17.58 10.66 15.32
C PHE A 135 19.03 10.23 15.18
N ASP A 136 19.96 11.17 15.34
CA ASP A 136 21.41 10.90 15.34
C ASP A 136 21.82 10.41 16.75
N LEU A 137 21.84 9.09 16.92
CA LEU A 137 22.14 8.44 18.18
C LEU A 137 23.65 8.24 18.39
N ASP A 138 24.42 8.08 17.32
CA ASP A 138 25.85 7.82 17.40
C ASP A 138 26.74 9.08 17.28
N SER A 139 26.12 10.24 17.04
CA SER A 139 26.78 11.53 16.83
C SER A 139 27.80 11.50 15.69
N ASP A 140 27.49 10.85 14.58
CA ASP A 140 28.25 10.92 13.32
C ASP A 140 27.75 12.03 12.38
N GLY A 141 26.65 12.71 12.71
CA GLY A 141 26.02 13.75 11.91
C GLY A 141 25.03 13.22 10.87
N VAL A 142 24.75 11.92 10.87
CA VAL A 142 23.79 11.23 10.02
C VAL A 142 22.70 10.62 10.90
N PRO A 143 21.44 11.08 10.78
CA PRO A 143 20.37 10.51 11.59
C PRO A 143 20.09 9.06 11.20
N GLU A 144 19.95 8.19 12.21
CA GLU A 144 19.48 6.83 12.05
C GLU A 144 17.95 6.75 12.02
N LEU A 145 17.44 5.65 11.44
CA LEU A 145 16.03 5.29 11.56
C LEU A 145 15.81 4.51 12.87
N ILE A 146 15.19 5.15 13.85
CA ILE A 146 14.76 4.54 15.09
C ILE A 146 13.39 3.91 14.89
N THR A 147 13.25 2.63 15.24
CA THR A 147 12.00 1.88 15.11
C THR A 147 11.54 1.33 16.45
N GLY A 148 10.30 1.62 16.82
CA GLY A 148 9.61 1.07 17.98
C GLY A 148 8.67 -0.07 17.56
N TRP A 149 8.92 -1.27 18.08
CA TRP A 149 8.19 -2.47 17.71
C TRP A 149 7.06 -2.81 18.69
N SER A 150 6.06 -3.55 18.20
CA SER A 150 4.90 -4.01 18.98
C SER A 150 5.26 -4.95 20.14
N ASN A 151 6.46 -5.53 20.15
CA ASN A 151 6.95 -6.39 21.24
C ASN A 151 7.83 -5.65 22.25
N GLY A 152 7.92 -4.32 22.16
CA GLY A 152 8.74 -3.49 23.05
C GLY A 152 10.21 -3.39 22.65
N LYS A 153 10.64 -4.03 21.56
CA LYS A 153 11.98 -3.80 21.02
C LYS A 153 12.06 -2.37 20.47
N VAL A 154 13.17 -1.69 20.73
CA VAL A 154 13.58 -0.45 20.03
C VAL A 154 14.90 -0.76 19.34
N ASP A 155 15.02 -0.46 18.05
CA ASP A 155 16.31 -0.51 17.35
C ASP A 155 16.57 0.76 16.53
N ALA A 156 17.83 1.21 16.54
CA ALA A 156 18.33 2.26 15.67
C ALA A 156 19.07 1.60 14.50
N ARG A 157 18.75 2.01 13.28
CA ARG A 157 19.33 1.43 12.06
C ARG A 157 19.94 2.49 11.16
N SER A 158 21.06 2.15 10.55
CA SER A 158 21.71 3.02 9.56
C SER A 158 20.79 3.29 8.36
N ASP A 159 20.73 4.54 7.90
CA ASP A 159 20.00 4.95 6.71
C ASP A 159 20.54 4.28 5.42
N ARG A 160 21.83 3.90 5.39
CA ARG A 160 22.50 3.34 4.21
C ARG A 160 22.29 1.84 4.04
N THR A 161 22.52 1.07 5.10
CA THR A 161 22.58 -0.40 5.03
C THR A 161 21.42 -1.09 5.75
N GLY A 162 20.73 -0.40 6.66
CA GLY A 162 19.72 -1.01 7.52
C GLY A 162 20.29 -1.88 8.64
N GLU A 163 21.62 -1.85 8.85
CA GLU A 163 22.29 -2.52 9.96
C GLU A 163 21.89 -1.90 11.29
N VAL A 164 21.80 -2.72 12.34
CA VAL A 164 21.38 -2.29 13.68
C VAL A 164 22.57 -1.72 14.43
N ILE A 165 22.49 -0.44 14.79
CA ILE A 165 23.51 0.30 15.54
C ILE A 165 23.21 0.22 17.05
N PHE A 166 21.94 0.39 17.42
CA PHE A 166 21.50 0.33 18.81
C PHE A 166 20.28 -0.56 18.95
N LYS A 167 20.16 -1.21 20.10
CA LYS A 167 19.01 -2.02 20.45
C LYS A 167 18.73 -1.94 21.94
N ASP A 168 17.47 -1.72 22.28
CA ASP A 168 16.94 -1.88 23.64
C ASP A 168 15.59 -2.63 23.62
N ASN A 169 15.14 -3.05 24.79
CA ASN A 169 13.92 -3.79 25.01
C ASN A 169 13.15 -3.23 26.22
N PHE A 170 11.90 -2.88 25.98
CA PHE A 170 10.89 -2.53 26.97
C PHE A 170 10.08 -3.77 27.38
N SER A 171 9.35 -3.67 28.50
CA SER A 171 8.44 -4.73 28.97
C SER A 171 7.19 -4.86 28.11
N ALA A 172 6.76 -3.78 27.47
CA ALA A 172 5.52 -3.67 26.71
C ALA A 172 5.77 -3.03 25.34
N ALA A 173 4.76 -3.05 24.48
CA ALA A 173 4.79 -2.42 23.16
C ALA A 173 5.19 -0.94 23.25
N ILE A 174 5.93 -0.46 22.24
CA ILE A 174 6.24 0.96 22.13
C ILE A 174 4.99 1.70 21.64
N ALA A 175 4.65 2.80 22.31
CA ALA A 175 3.55 3.68 21.94
C ALA A 175 4.02 4.81 21.02
N GLY A 176 5.22 5.37 21.27
CA GLY A 176 5.74 6.47 20.48
C GLY A 176 7.21 6.75 20.78
N ILE A 177 7.89 7.31 19.79
CA ILE A 177 9.28 7.75 19.86
C ILE A 177 9.29 9.21 19.41
N VAL A 178 9.84 10.08 20.26
CA VAL A 178 9.93 11.52 20.00
C VAL A 178 11.28 12.05 20.41
N GLU A 179 11.68 13.16 19.81
CA GLU A 179 12.89 13.89 20.18
C GLU A 179 12.54 15.12 21.03
N GLY A 180 13.38 15.45 22.01
CA GLY A 180 13.22 16.66 22.80
C GLY A 180 14.24 16.81 23.91
N ASP A 181 14.53 18.05 24.29
CA ASP A 181 15.35 18.36 25.47
C ASP A 181 14.47 18.31 26.73
N TYR A 182 14.34 17.10 27.31
CA TYR A 182 13.52 16.89 28.49
C TYR A 182 14.20 17.37 29.79
N ARG A 183 15.53 17.32 29.85
CA ARG A 183 16.32 17.72 31.03
C ARG A 183 16.64 19.21 31.06
N MET A 184 16.31 19.96 30.01
CA MET A 184 16.65 21.37 29.81
C MET A 184 18.16 21.61 29.90
N ASP A 185 18.96 20.65 29.43
CA ASP A 185 20.43 20.73 29.44
C ASP A 185 21.00 21.23 28.10
N GLY A 186 20.12 21.60 27.16
CA GLY A 186 20.45 22.07 25.82
C GLY A 186 20.75 20.94 24.84
N LYS A 187 20.60 19.67 25.24
CA LYS A 187 20.80 18.51 24.37
C LYS A 187 19.46 17.84 24.08
N VAL A 188 19.24 17.55 22.81
CA VAL A 188 18.06 16.79 22.38
C VAL A 188 18.25 15.33 22.76
N GLU A 189 17.22 14.72 23.35
CA GLU A 189 17.18 13.32 23.72
C GLU A 189 16.17 12.57 22.87
N LEU A 190 16.45 11.30 22.64
CA LEU A 190 15.50 10.34 22.11
C LEU A 190 14.64 9.81 23.26
N ILE A 191 13.36 10.13 23.25
CA ILE A 191 12.40 9.73 24.28
C ILE A 191 11.53 8.60 23.72
N CYS A 192 11.61 7.44 24.34
CA CYS A 192 10.79 6.27 23.99
C CYS A 192 9.75 6.02 25.07
N CYS A 193 8.48 5.93 24.67
CA CYS A 193 7.35 5.71 25.56
C CYS A 193 6.69 4.36 25.26
N SER A 194 6.48 3.53 26.28
CA SER A 194 5.70 2.29 26.17
C SER A 194 4.20 2.54 26.35
N VAL A 195 3.37 1.59 25.90
CA VAL A 195 1.91 1.63 26.08
C VAL A 195 1.51 1.56 27.56
N GLU A 196 2.33 0.96 28.42
CA GLU A 196 2.10 0.90 29.87
C GLU A 196 2.56 2.17 30.62
N GLY A 197 3.14 3.14 29.91
CA GLY A 197 3.61 4.40 30.49
C GLY A 197 5.04 4.35 31.04
N GLU A 198 5.83 3.33 30.69
CA GLU A 198 7.28 3.36 30.92
C GLU A 198 7.92 4.33 29.91
N VAL A 199 8.65 5.33 30.41
CA VAL A 199 9.34 6.32 29.57
C VAL A 199 10.84 6.25 29.84
N ARG A 200 11.63 6.12 28.77
CA ARG A 200 13.09 6.18 28.84
C ARG A 200 13.62 7.22 27.86
N GLY A 201 14.61 8.00 28.29
CA GLY A 201 15.33 8.97 27.47
C GLY A 201 16.76 8.50 27.21
N TYR A 202 17.21 8.62 25.96
CA TYR A 202 18.56 8.30 25.53
C TYR A 202 19.24 9.55 24.97
N LEU A 203 20.45 9.82 25.44
CA LEU A 203 21.30 10.84 24.86
C LEU A 203 22.11 10.25 23.69
N PRO A 204 22.48 11.07 22.69
CA PRO A 204 23.47 10.69 21.71
C PRO A 204 24.79 10.27 22.36
N ALA A 205 25.45 9.29 21.74
CA ALA A 205 26.76 8.80 22.11
C ALA A 205 27.79 9.93 22.17
N THR A 206 28.46 10.13 23.31
CA THR A 206 29.61 11.04 23.36
C THR A 206 30.79 10.45 22.59
N GLN A 207 31.65 11.30 21.98
CA GLN A 207 32.84 10.84 21.25
C GLN A 207 33.79 9.93 22.08
N GLU A 208 33.80 10.06 23.41
CA GLU A 208 34.54 9.17 24.33
C GLU A 208 33.84 7.82 24.53
N MET A 209 32.51 7.79 24.44
CA MET A 209 31.72 6.56 24.42
C MET A 209 31.67 5.89 23.04
N LYS A 210 32.15 6.51 21.93
CA LYS A 210 32.28 5.80 20.64
C LYS A 210 33.13 4.52 20.76
N GLY A 211 34.12 4.51 21.66
CA GLY A 211 34.92 3.31 21.99
C GLY A 211 34.23 2.30 22.91
N ASN A 212 33.13 2.66 23.58
CA ASN A 212 32.38 1.79 24.50
C ASN A 212 30.98 1.41 23.98
N LEU A 213 30.40 2.18 23.04
CA LEU A 213 29.16 1.88 22.32
C LEU A 213 29.42 1.05 21.05
N MET A 214 30.65 1.07 20.51
CA MET A 214 31.23 -0.09 19.83
C MET A 214 31.52 -1.19 20.85
N ASP A 215 30.45 -1.63 21.51
CA ASP A 215 30.45 -2.64 22.55
C ASP A 215 31.18 -3.86 22.00
N CYS A 216 32.13 -4.45 22.76
CA CYS A 216 32.90 -5.63 22.37
C CYS A 216 32.04 -6.76 21.76
N ASN A 217 30.73 -6.76 22.01
CA ASN A 217 29.75 -7.66 21.43
C ASN A 217 29.50 -7.45 19.92
N ILE A 218 29.46 -6.22 19.39
CA ILE A 218 29.22 -5.98 17.95
C ILE A 218 30.44 -6.40 17.14
N GLU A 219 31.64 -6.02 17.58
CA GLU A 219 32.87 -6.48 16.95
C GLU A 219 33.02 -8.01 17.07
N GLN A 220 32.70 -8.61 18.24
CA GLN A 220 32.73 -10.07 18.39
C GLN A 220 31.67 -10.78 17.54
N ASP A 221 30.46 -10.24 17.42
CA ASP A 221 29.40 -10.81 16.58
C ASP A 221 29.76 -10.66 15.10
N ALA A 222 30.31 -9.53 14.66
CA ALA A 222 30.85 -9.37 13.32
C ALA A 222 32.00 -10.35 13.04
N LEU A 223 32.92 -10.53 14.00
CA LEU A 223 34.02 -11.51 13.90
C LEU A 223 33.48 -12.94 13.85
N ARG A 224 32.42 -13.23 14.60
CA ARG A 224 31.72 -14.52 14.60
C ARG A 224 30.99 -14.77 13.29
N ASP A 225 30.31 -13.79 12.73
CA ASP A 225 29.64 -13.86 11.44
C ASP A 225 30.63 -14.04 10.30
N LEU A 226 31.76 -13.33 10.34
CA LEU A 226 32.88 -13.52 9.41
C LEU A 226 33.49 -14.92 9.55
N ALA A 227 33.64 -15.43 10.78
CA ALA A 227 34.14 -16.79 11.03
C ALA A 227 33.15 -17.86 10.53
N LEU A 228 31.85 -17.66 10.74
CA LEU A 228 30.79 -18.51 10.19
C LEU A 228 30.79 -18.49 8.67
N ARG A 229 30.91 -17.31 8.05
CA ARG A 229 31.01 -17.16 6.59
C ARG A 229 32.25 -17.84 6.04
N LYS A 230 33.40 -17.72 6.71
CA LYS A 230 34.63 -18.46 6.38
C LYS A 230 34.40 -19.97 6.47
N GLN A 231 33.75 -20.46 7.52
CA GLN A 231 33.45 -21.88 7.68
C GLN A 231 32.50 -22.40 6.58
N ASN A 232 31.48 -21.62 6.20
CA ASN A 232 30.56 -21.94 5.10
C ASN A 232 31.30 -22.02 3.76
N LEU A 233 32.18 -21.05 3.47
CA LEU A 233 33.00 -21.07 2.25
C LEU A 233 33.98 -22.25 2.21
N LEU A 234 34.55 -22.64 3.37
CA LEU A 234 35.40 -23.83 3.46
C LEU A 234 34.61 -25.12 3.21
N LEU A 235 33.37 -25.21 3.70
CA LEU A 235 32.47 -26.33 3.41
C LEU A 235 32.10 -26.38 1.93
N GLU A 236 31.82 -25.23 1.32
CA GLU A 236 31.52 -25.12 -0.11
C GLU A 236 32.71 -25.55 -0.98
N LEU A 237 33.93 -25.11 -0.63
CA LEU A 237 35.16 -25.55 -1.30
C LEU A 237 35.36 -27.06 -1.18
N LYS A 238 35.14 -27.62 0.01
CA LYS A 238 35.22 -29.08 0.23
C LYS A 238 34.19 -29.83 -0.64
N ASN A 239 32.97 -29.32 -0.77
CA ASN A 239 31.94 -29.89 -1.63
C ASN A 239 32.37 -29.87 -3.11
N TYR A 240 32.97 -28.78 -3.58
CA TYR A 240 33.49 -28.71 -4.95
C TYR A 240 34.66 -29.68 -5.21
N GLU A 241 35.56 -29.85 -4.23
CA GLU A 241 36.66 -30.82 -4.33
C GLU A 241 36.16 -32.27 -4.35
N GLU A 242 35.19 -32.62 -3.50
CA GLU A 242 34.56 -33.94 -3.48
C GLU A 242 33.83 -34.23 -4.79
N ASN A 243 33.04 -33.27 -5.30
CA ASN A 243 32.36 -33.41 -6.59
C ASN A 243 33.34 -33.57 -7.77
N SER A 244 34.50 -32.90 -7.73
CA SER A 244 35.56 -33.07 -8.75
C SER A 244 36.20 -34.47 -8.70
N LYS A 245 36.32 -35.08 -7.52
CA LYS A 245 36.84 -36.45 -7.35
C LYS A 245 35.85 -37.50 -7.86
N VAL A 246 34.55 -37.32 -7.62
CA VAL A 246 33.47 -38.18 -8.13
C VAL A 246 33.38 -38.08 -9.66
N GLY A 247 33.47 -36.87 -10.23
CA GLY A 247 33.47 -36.64 -11.68
C GLY A 247 34.69 -37.23 -12.42
N LYS A 248 35.78 -37.54 -11.71
CA LYS A 248 36.96 -38.25 -12.25
C LYS A 248 36.88 -39.78 -12.11
N GLY A 249 35.74 -40.32 -11.64
CA GLY A 249 35.48 -41.76 -11.60
C GLY A 249 36.23 -42.55 -10.53
N VAL A 250 36.65 -41.90 -9.43
CA VAL A 250 37.54 -42.52 -8.42
C VAL A 250 36.80 -43.14 -7.23
N SER A 251 35.46 -43.15 -7.20
CA SER A 251 34.72 -43.66 -6.04
C SER A 251 33.40 -44.35 -6.38
N ASP A 252 33.26 -45.59 -5.88
CA ASP A 252 32.09 -46.46 -5.95
C ASP A 252 31.09 -46.07 -4.84
N VAL A 253 30.52 -44.87 -4.94
CA VAL A 253 29.59 -44.31 -3.93
C VAL A 253 28.16 -44.59 -4.38
N ASP A 254 27.33 -45.10 -3.45
CA ASP A 254 25.90 -45.35 -3.65
C ASP A 254 25.17 -44.08 -4.13
N GLN A 255 25.02 -43.97 -5.46
CA GLN A 255 24.47 -42.77 -6.15
C GLN A 255 23.02 -42.47 -5.75
N SER A 256 22.33 -43.45 -5.16
CA SER A 256 20.91 -43.37 -4.77
C SER A 256 20.66 -42.62 -3.46
N GLN A 257 21.65 -42.54 -2.55
CA GLN A 257 21.50 -41.87 -1.25
C GLN A 257 21.98 -40.41 -1.24
N MET A 258 22.90 -40.04 -2.13
CA MET A 258 23.54 -38.71 -2.15
C MET A 258 22.81 -37.66 -3.00
N GLY A 259 21.57 -37.92 -3.46
CA GLY A 259 20.75 -36.92 -4.17
C GLY A 259 21.39 -36.30 -5.42
N ILE A 260 22.34 -37.01 -6.04
CA ILE A 260 23.10 -36.51 -7.18
C ILE A 260 22.15 -36.34 -8.37
N ILE A 261 22.13 -35.13 -8.93
CA ILE A 261 21.39 -34.79 -10.15
C ILE A 261 22.37 -34.58 -11.32
N PRO A 262 21.93 -34.79 -12.57
CA PRO A 262 22.72 -34.39 -13.73
C PRO A 262 23.06 -32.89 -13.70
N ALA A 263 24.31 -32.54 -13.97
CA ALA A 263 24.77 -31.14 -13.94
C ALA A 263 24.13 -30.24 -15.02
N ASN A 264 23.55 -30.85 -16.07
CA ASN A 264 22.84 -30.14 -17.13
C ASN A 264 21.33 -29.98 -16.86
N THR A 265 20.84 -30.35 -15.67
CA THR A 265 19.44 -30.15 -15.30
C THR A 265 19.16 -28.65 -15.20
N GLN A 266 18.24 -28.16 -16.03
CA GLN A 266 17.76 -26.78 -15.99
C GLN A 266 16.27 -26.76 -15.66
N LEU A 267 15.85 -25.67 -15.00
CA LEU A 267 14.46 -25.38 -14.74
C LEU A 267 13.91 -24.50 -15.86
N GLN A 268 12.92 -25.00 -16.59
CA GLN A 268 12.16 -24.22 -17.57
C GLN A 268 10.84 -23.79 -16.95
N THR A 269 10.42 -22.57 -17.24
CA THR A 269 9.18 -22.02 -16.70
C THR A 269 8.42 -21.30 -17.80
N SER A 270 7.11 -21.50 -17.84
CA SER A 270 6.18 -20.80 -18.73
C SER A 270 5.00 -20.27 -17.94
N LEU A 271 4.52 -19.09 -18.33
CA LEU A 271 3.35 -18.43 -17.76
C LEU A 271 2.27 -18.43 -18.82
N LEU A 272 1.10 -18.97 -18.50
CA LEU A 272 -0.06 -19.00 -19.39
C LEU A 272 -1.29 -18.56 -18.61
N VAL A 273 -2.24 -17.93 -19.29
CA VAL A 273 -3.50 -17.54 -18.67
C VAL A 273 -4.53 -18.64 -18.92
N ASN A 274 -5.10 -19.17 -17.85
CA ASN A 274 -6.14 -20.18 -17.92
C ASN A 274 -7.50 -19.51 -17.65
N PRO A 275 -8.46 -19.53 -18.61
CA PRO A 275 -9.77 -18.92 -18.44
C PRO A 275 -10.66 -19.64 -17.40
N GLY A 276 -10.19 -20.74 -16.82
CA GLY A 276 -10.90 -21.48 -15.80
C GLY A 276 -12.02 -22.37 -16.36
N SER A 277 -12.77 -22.98 -15.45
CA SER A 277 -13.92 -23.85 -15.71
C SER A 277 -14.97 -23.65 -14.62
N GLU A 278 -16.14 -24.28 -14.69
CA GLU A 278 -17.19 -24.15 -13.66
C GLU A 278 -16.71 -24.48 -12.23
N GLN A 279 -15.61 -25.22 -12.09
CA GLN A 279 -15.04 -25.65 -10.81
C GLN A 279 -13.77 -24.90 -10.39
N VAL A 280 -13.12 -24.18 -11.31
CA VAL A 280 -11.82 -23.55 -11.09
C VAL A 280 -11.88 -22.12 -11.59
N GLN A 281 -11.62 -21.17 -10.68
CA GLN A 281 -11.58 -19.76 -11.03
C GLN A 281 -10.46 -19.49 -12.07
N PRO A 282 -10.63 -18.47 -12.93
CA PRO A 282 -9.60 -18.07 -13.87
C PRO A 282 -8.31 -17.69 -13.14
N HIS A 283 -7.16 -18.12 -13.67
CA HIS A 283 -5.88 -17.94 -13.01
C HIS A 283 -4.72 -17.89 -14.01
N VAL A 284 -3.58 -17.38 -13.54
CA VAL A 284 -2.31 -17.49 -14.25
C VAL A 284 -1.69 -18.83 -13.87
N GLU A 285 -1.50 -19.72 -14.84
CA GLU A 285 -0.84 -21.00 -14.68
C GLU A 285 0.67 -20.85 -14.89
N LEU A 286 1.43 -21.00 -13.80
CA LEU A 286 2.88 -21.10 -13.84
C LEU A 286 3.27 -22.58 -14.00
N SER A 287 3.71 -22.96 -15.19
CA SER A 287 4.22 -24.30 -15.46
C SER A 287 5.74 -24.32 -15.30
N ILE A 288 6.21 -25.18 -14.41
CA ILE A 288 7.62 -25.40 -14.07
C ILE A 288 8.00 -26.81 -14.49
N SER A 289 9.01 -26.93 -15.35
CA SER A 289 9.50 -28.21 -15.85
C SER A 289 11.01 -28.33 -15.68
N THR A 290 11.47 -29.57 -15.52
CA THR A 290 12.91 -29.88 -15.60
C THR A 290 13.24 -30.44 -16.98
N THR A 291 14.45 -30.17 -17.47
CA THR A 291 14.89 -30.64 -18.80
C THR A 291 15.13 -32.15 -18.88
N ASN A 292 15.24 -32.81 -17.72
CA ASN A 292 15.67 -34.20 -17.59
C ASN A 292 14.60 -35.01 -16.82
N ASP A 293 14.86 -36.31 -16.58
CA ASP A 293 13.96 -37.21 -15.82
C ASP A 293 13.92 -36.93 -14.30
N THR A 294 14.53 -35.84 -13.84
CA THR A 294 14.46 -35.41 -12.45
C THR A 294 13.04 -35.02 -12.06
N ILE A 295 12.66 -35.25 -10.81
CA ILE A 295 11.35 -34.84 -10.30
C ILE A 295 11.42 -33.49 -9.57
N ILE A 296 10.32 -32.76 -9.61
CA ILE A 296 10.11 -31.60 -8.76
C ILE A 296 9.37 -32.07 -7.51
N ARG A 297 10.04 -31.98 -6.35
CA ARG A 297 9.52 -32.47 -5.07
C ARG A 297 8.58 -31.46 -4.41
N SER A 298 8.97 -30.20 -4.41
CA SER A 298 8.17 -29.06 -3.96
C SER A 298 8.60 -27.81 -4.69
N VAL A 299 7.69 -26.83 -4.72
CA VAL A 299 7.98 -25.48 -5.20
C VAL A 299 7.51 -24.51 -4.13
N MET A 300 8.38 -23.58 -3.74
CA MET A 300 8.01 -22.43 -2.92
C MET A 300 8.09 -21.19 -3.79
N ILE A 301 7.01 -20.43 -3.86
CA ILE A 301 6.94 -19.18 -4.62
C ILE A 301 6.79 -18.06 -3.60
N PHE A 302 7.74 -17.13 -3.59
CA PHE A 302 7.65 -15.89 -2.83
C PHE A 302 7.19 -14.79 -3.76
N ALA A 303 6.10 -14.12 -3.40
CA ALA A 303 5.55 -13.00 -4.13
C ALA A 303 4.83 -12.08 -3.16
N GLU A 304 4.95 -10.78 -3.38
CA GLU A 304 4.38 -9.77 -2.50
C GLU A 304 2.98 -9.38 -2.96
N GLY A 305 2.02 -9.35 -2.04
CA GLY A 305 0.64 -8.93 -2.34
C GLY A 305 -0.19 -9.88 -3.22
N VAL A 306 0.35 -11.04 -3.62
CA VAL A 306 -0.35 -12.03 -4.48
C VAL A 306 -0.93 -13.19 -3.68
N PHE A 307 -0.29 -13.61 -2.59
CA PHE A 307 -0.71 -14.74 -1.78
C PHE A 307 -1.24 -14.29 -0.40
N GLU A 308 -2.01 -15.16 0.26
CA GLU A 308 -2.30 -15.00 1.68
C GLU A 308 -1.02 -15.24 2.49
N GLY A 309 -0.27 -14.17 2.75
CA GLY A 309 1.07 -14.21 3.34
C GLY A 309 2.17 -13.95 2.33
N GLU A 310 3.38 -14.44 2.60
CA GLU A 310 4.57 -14.11 1.78
C GLU A 310 4.97 -15.19 0.77
N SER A 311 4.49 -16.41 0.96
CA SER A 311 4.90 -17.54 0.16
C SER A 311 3.76 -18.52 -0.07
N HIS A 312 3.70 -19.07 -1.27
CA HIS A 312 2.85 -20.19 -1.61
C HIS A 312 3.69 -21.45 -1.84
N VAL A 313 3.38 -22.52 -1.11
CA VAL A 313 4.14 -23.77 -1.17
C VAL A 313 3.28 -24.86 -1.79
N VAL A 314 3.73 -25.39 -2.91
CA VAL A 314 3.13 -26.54 -3.57
C VAL A 314 3.96 -27.78 -3.28
N HIS A 315 3.34 -28.74 -2.59
CA HIS A 315 3.97 -30.01 -2.22
C HIS A 315 3.10 -31.19 -2.66
N PRO A 316 3.36 -31.76 -3.85
CA PRO A 316 2.66 -32.95 -4.28
C PRO A 316 2.98 -34.15 -3.40
N LEU A 317 1.98 -35.02 -3.23
CA LEU A 317 2.19 -36.35 -2.66
C LEU A 317 3.27 -37.11 -3.45
N PRO A 318 4.10 -37.94 -2.80
CA PRO A 318 5.21 -38.64 -3.46
C PRO A 318 4.80 -39.40 -4.74
N GLN A 319 3.59 -39.97 -4.75
CA GLN A 319 3.03 -40.71 -5.88
C GLN A 319 2.72 -39.82 -7.11
N ASN A 320 2.48 -38.52 -6.88
CA ASN A 320 2.12 -37.54 -7.91
C ASN A 320 3.33 -36.66 -8.32
N THR A 321 4.53 -37.00 -7.86
CA THR A 321 5.75 -36.27 -8.26
C THR A 321 6.07 -36.52 -9.73
N LYS A 322 6.17 -35.43 -10.49
CA LYS A 322 6.47 -35.42 -11.92
C LYS A 322 7.64 -34.48 -12.19
N SER A 323 8.18 -34.55 -13.41
CA SER A 323 9.19 -33.61 -13.92
C SER A 323 8.60 -32.23 -14.25
N THR A 324 7.26 -32.14 -14.34
CA THR A 324 6.50 -30.92 -14.61
C THR A 324 5.48 -30.66 -13.50
N MET A 325 5.35 -29.41 -13.09
CA MET A 325 4.38 -28.96 -12.09
C MET A 325 3.73 -27.67 -12.56
N SER A 326 2.41 -27.60 -12.53
CA SER A 326 1.68 -26.35 -12.72
C SER A 326 1.18 -25.81 -11.38
N VAL A 327 1.31 -24.50 -11.22
CA VAL A 327 0.88 -23.77 -10.02
C VAL A 327 -0.08 -22.66 -10.44
N PRO A 328 -1.33 -22.66 -9.95
CA PRO A 328 -2.27 -21.59 -10.22
C PRO A 328 -1.96 -20.36 -9.34
N ILE A 329 -1.91 -19.19 -9.95
CA ILE A 329 -1.65 -17.90 -9.30
C ILE A 329 -2.85 -16.98 -9.54
N TYR A 330 -3.31 -16.32 -8.49
CA TYR A 330 -4.50 -15.45 -8.50
C TYR A 330 -4.12 -14.03 -8.07
N PRO A 331 -3.61 -13.18 -8.99
CA PRO A 331 -3.30 -11.78 -8.66
C PRO A 331 -4.57 -10.99 -8.31
N PRO A 332 -4.63 -10.31 -7.15
CA PRO A 332 -5.82 -9.58 -6.72
C PRO A 332 -5.99 -8.21 -7.40
N LYS A 333 -4.88 -7.57 -7.80
CA LYS A 333 -4.82 -6.24 -8.42
C LYS A 333 -3.93 -6.26 -9.67
N ASP A 334 -4.10 -5.25 -10.52
CA ASP A 334 -3.30 -5.04 -11.73
C ASP A 334 -1.97 -4.35 -11.40
N VAL A 335 -1.04 -5.11 -10.83
CA VAL A 335 0.29 -4.64 -10.44
C VAL A 335 1.33 -5.61 -10.97
N SER A 336 2.48 -5.10 -11.42
CA SER A 336 3.61 -5.95 -11.81
C SER A 336 4.26 -6.55 -10.56
N VAL A 337 4.40 -7.88 -10.53
CA VAL A 337 4.93 -8.59 -9.35
C VAL A 337 6.04 -9.55 -9.75
N ASP A 338 7.15 -9.54 -9.00
CA ASP A 338 8.22 -10.51 -9.15
C ASP A 338 7.95 -11.77 -8.32
N LEU A 339 7.96 -12.91 -9.00
CA LEU A 339 7.84 -14.24 -8.41
C LEU A 339 9.24 -14.82 -8.20
N HIS A 340 9.67 -14.95 -6.95
CA HIS A 340 10.89 -15.67 -6.60
C HIS A 340 10.57 -17.13 -6.31
N ILE A 341 10.92 -17.99 -7.25
CA ILE A 341 10.60 -19.41 -7.25
C ILE A 341 11.81 -20.18 -6.72
N LYS A 342 11.58 -20.99 -5.68
CA LYS A 342 12.54 -21.97 -5.13
C LYS A 342 11.99 -23.37 -5.38
N ALA A 343 12.53 -24.06 -6.38
CA ALA A 343 12.10 -25.40 -6.78
C ALA A 343 13.07 -26.45 -6.22
N PHE A 344 12.52 -27.46 -5.52
CA PHE A 344 13.28 -28.58 -5.00
C PHE A 344 13.33 -29.71 -6.02
N VAL A 345 14.49 -29.95 -6.60
CA VAL A 345 14.70 -30.90 -7.70
C VAL A 345 15.57 -32.07 -7.22
N GLY A 346 15.19 -33.30 -7.59
CA GLY A 346 15.97 -34.49 -7.26
C GLY A 346 15.36 -35.77 -7.78
N ASN A 347 15.76 -36.91 -7.21
CA ASN A 347 15.24 -38.23 -7.54
C ASN A 347 14.14 -38.65 -6.55
N LYS A 348 13.24 -39.56 -6.97
CA LYS A 348 12.06 -39.98 -6.18
C LYS A 348 12.38 -40.51 -4.78
N THR A 349 13.51 -41.19 -4.62
CA THR A 349 13.93 -41.83 -3.35
C THR A 349 14.96 -41.01 -2.57
N SER A 350 15.34 -39.82 -3.04
CA SER A 350 16.40 -39.05 -2.40
C SER A 350 15.92 -38.39 -1.11
N SER A 351 16.81 -38.30 -0.12
CA SER A 351 16.61 -37.51 1.10
C SER A 351 17.11 -36.08 0.97
N GLN A 352 17.96 -35.82 -0.03
CA GLN A 352 18.54 -34.51 -0.33
C GLN A 352 18.11 -34.06 -1.73
N PHE A 353 17.71 -32.80 -1.84
CA PHE A 353 17.23 -32.16 -3.08
C PHE A 353 18.03 -30.88 -3.32
N HIS A 354 18.26 -30.57 -4.58
CA HIS A 354 18.83 -29.29 -4.99
C HIS A 354 17.74 -28.22 -5.05
N VAL A 355 18.04 -27.04 -4.51
CA VAL A 355 17.15 -25.88 -4.58
C VAL A 355 17.58 -25.02 -5.76
N PHE A 356 16.75 -24.98 -6.80
CA PHE A 356 16.92 -24.07 -7.93
C PHE A 356 16.15 -22.79 -7.63
N GLU A 357 16.85 -21.66 -7.69
CA GLU A 357 16.27 -20.33 -7.51
C GLU A 357 16.10 -19.66 -8.88
N LEU A 358 14.89 -19.19 -9.18
CA LEU A 358 14.55 -18.48 -10.41
C LEU A 358 13.65 -17.30 -10.06
N THR A 359 13.81 -16.17 -10.78
CA THR A 359 12.88 -15.04 -10.67
C THR A 359 12.12 -14.87 -11.98
N ARG A 360 10.80 -14.70 -11.90
CA ARG A 360 9.92 -14.42 -13.03
C ARG A 360 9.00 -13.26 -12.71
N GLN A 361 8.93 -12.29 -13.62
CA GLN A 361 8.04 -11.14 -13.47
C GLN A 361 6.67 -11.44 -14.07
N LEU A 362 5.61 -11.17 -13.31
CA LEU A 362 4.25 -11.05 -13.81
C LEU A 362 4.03 -9.63 -14.32
N PRO A 363 3.62 -9.44 -15.59
CA PRO A 363 3.22 -8.15 -16.12
C PRO A 363 2.04 -7.53 -15.35
N ARG A 364 1.79 -6.23 -15.52
CA ARG A 364 0.73 -5.52 -14.77
C ARG A 364 -0.68 -6.09 -15.06
N PHE A 365 -0.99 -6.35 -16.33
CA PHE A 365 -2.32 -6.79 -16.77
C PHE A 365 -2.32 -8.27 -17.15
N THR A 366 -2.19 -9.16 -16.15
CA THR A 366 -2.07 -10.60 -16.40
C THR A 366 -3.38 -11.33 -16.71
N LEU A 367 -4.51 -10.89 -16.14
CA LEU A 367 -5.79 -11.61 -16.19
C LEU A 367 -6.69 -11.18 -17.35
N TYR A 368 -6.09 -10.79 -18.47
CA TYR A 368 -6.80 -10.35 -19.67
C TYR A 368 -6.43 -11.26 -20.83
N ILE A 369 -7.46 -11.80 -21.48
CA ILE A 369 -7.28 -12.61 -22.68
C ILE A 369 -7.88 -11.90 -23.89
N PRO A 370 -7.36 -12.12 -25.11
CA PRO A 370 -8.02 -11.68 -26.32
C PRO A 370 -9.48 -12.16 -26.33
N CYS A 371 -10.40 -11.23 -26.56
CA CYS A 371 -11.82 -11.52 -26.44
C CYS A 371 -12.28 -12.50 -27.53
N PRO A 372 -13.01 -13.57 -27.17
CA PRO A 372 -13.69 -14.43 -28.15
C PRO A 372 -14.72 -13.64 -28.97
N GLU A 373 -15.01 -14.08 -30.19
CA GLU A 373 -16.03 -13.46 -31.05
C GLU A 373 -17.43 -13.52 -30.41
N GLY A 374 -18.17 -12.40 -30.40
CA GLY A 374 -19.58 -12.34 -29.96
C GLY A 374 -19.88 -11.49 -28.72
N TYR A 375 -18.88 -10.87 -28.09
CA TYR A 375 -19.10 -9.94 -26.98
C TYR A 375 -19.52 -8.55 -27.48
N ALA A 376 -20.45 -7.91 -26.76
CA ALA A 376 -20.86 -6.54 -27.04
C ALA A 376 -19.76 -5.55 -26.61
N GLU A 377 -19.64 -4.44 -27.34
CA GLU A 377 -18.77 -3.35 -26.92
C GLU A 377 -19.33 -2.66 -25.66
N PRO A 378 -18.47 -2.29 -24.69
CA PRO A 378 -18.85 -1.46 -23.56
C PRO A 378 -19.49 -0.14 -24.01
N GLN A 379 -20.44 0.36 -23.22
CA GLN A 379 -21.08 1.66 -23.48
C GLN A 379 -20.19 2.82 -23.05
N SER A 380 -19.38 2.60 -22.01
CA SER A 380 -18.52 3.62 -21.43
C SER A 380 -17.24 3.80 -22.25
N THR A 381 -16.80 5.05 -22.40
CA THR A 381 -15.69 5.41 -23.29
C THR A 381 -14.79 6.47 -22.67
N VAL A 382 -13.50 6.39 -22.97
CA VAL A 382 -12.50 7.41 -22.66
C VAL A 382 -11.70 7.68 -23.92
N SER A 383 -11.56 8.95 -24.28
CA SER A 383 -10.86 9.41 -25.47
C SER A 383 -9.83 10.46 -25.11
N PHE A 384 -8.65 10.34 -25.70
CA PHE A 384 -7.53 11.27 -25.53
C PHE A 384 -6.61 11.18 -26.74
N HIS A 385 -5.71 12.16 -26.85
CA HIS A 385 -4.78 12.27 -27.97
C HIS A 385 -3.35 12.07 -27.48
N ILE A 386 -2.58 11.21 -28.17
CA ILE A 386 -1.16 10.99 -27.90
C ILE A 386 -0.34 11.29 -29.15
N ASN A 387 0.69 12.13 -28.99
CA ASN A 387 1.71 12.41 -30.02
C ASN A 387 2.80 11.31 -30.11
N GLU A 388 2.41 10.04 -30.26
CA GLU A 388 3.36 8.92 -30.37
C GLU A 388 3.00 7.92 -31.49
N ARG A 389 3.99 7.11 -31.86
CA ARG A 389 3.81 6.09 -32.91
C ARG A 389 3.00 4.91 -32.38
N VAL A 390 2.01 4.46 -33.16
CA VAL A 390 1.20 3.26 -32.88
C VAL A 390 2.04 2.03 -32.52
N ASN A 391 3.19 1.83 -33.18
CA ASN A 391 4.10 0.71 -32.89
C ASN A 391 4.66 0.74 -31.46
N ARG A 392 4.85 1.92 -30.85
CA ARG A 392 5.31 2.05 -29.47
C ARG A 392 4.22 1.66 -28.48
N THR A 393 2.96 2.01 -28.79
CA THR A 393 1.77 1.55 -28.04
C THR A 393 1.58 0.04 -28.15
N ILE A 394 1.81 -0.56 -29.32
CA ILE A 394 1.79 -2.02 -29.50
C ILE A 394 2.90 -2.69 -28.67
N MET A 395 4.10 -2.11 -28.65
CA MET A 395 5.20 -2.61 -27.81
C MET A 395 4.82 -2.59 -26.32
N TRP A 396 4.17 -1.52 -25.87
CA TRP A 396 3.65 -1.42 -24.49
C TRP A 396 2.62 -2.52 -24.19
N LEU A 397 1.69 -2.77 -25.10
CA LEU A 397 0.69 -3.84 -24.94
C LEU A 397 1.35 -5.21 -24.81
N ASN A 398 2.30 -5.52 -25.70
CA ASN A 398 3.00 -6.81 -25.68
C ASN A 398 3.87 -7.01 -24.42
N GLN A 399 4.32 -5.94 -23.77
CA GLN A 399 5.10 -6.02 -22.53
C GLN A 399 4.23 -6.12 -21.27
N ASN A 400 3.06 -5.47 -21.26
CA ASN A 400 2.23 -5.35 -20.05
C ASN A 400 1.08 -6.37 -19.97
N PHE A 401 0.79 -7.09 -21.06
CA PHE A 401 -0.22 -8.14 -21.11
C PHE A 401 0.42 -9.52 -21.35
N LEU A 402 -0.16 -10.56 -20.74
CA LEU A 402 0.23 -11.95 -21.02
C LEU A 402 -0.48 -12.48 -22.26
N LEU A 403 0.10 -12.22 -23.44
CA LEU A 403 -0.47 -12.58 -24.73
C LEU A 403 0.08 -13.93 -25.23
N THR A 404 -0.79 -14.76 -25.82
CA THR A 404 -0.38 -16.00 -26.49
C THR A 404 0.30 -15.75 -27.83
N GLU A 405 -0.09 -14.68 -28.52
CA GLU A 405 0.48 -14.22 -29.78
C GLU A 405 0.71 -12.71 -29.71
N GLU A 406 1.83 -12.23 -30.24
CA GLU A 406 2.13 -10.80 -30.27
C GLU A 406 1.11 -10.04 -31.13
N ILE A 407 0.62 -8.91 -30.62
CA ILE A 407 -0.29 -8.05 -31.37
C ILE A 407 0.50 -7.38 -32.49
N GLN A 408 -0.01 -7.47 -33.71
CA GLN A 408 0.52 -6.79 -34.89
C GLN A 408 -0.42 -5.66 -35.35
N PRO A 409 0.12 -4.57 -35.93
CA PRO A 409 -0.69 -3.47 -36.42
C PRO A 409 -1.58 -3.92 -37.58
N LYS A 410 -2.90 -3.68 -37.47
CA LYS A 410 -3.85 -3.90 -38.56
C LYS A 410 -4.01 -2.60 -39.34
N ASN A 411 -3.53 -2.54 -40.59
CA ASN A 411 -3.61 -1.37 -41.47
C ASN A 411 -3.03 -0.06 -40.85
N GLY A 412 -2.01 -0.17 -40.00
CA GLY A 412 -1.41 0.98 -39.32
C GLY A 412 -2.22 1.53 -38.14
N SER A 413 -3.37 0.94 -37.82
CA SER A 413 -4.18 1.23 -36.62
C SER A 413 -4.11 0.07 -35.61
N LEU A 414 -4.38 0.39 -34.35
CA LEU A 414 -4.54 -0.57 -33.28
C LEU A 414 -6.04 -0.76 -33.03
N ASP A 415 -6.52 -2.00 -33.04
CA ASP A 415 -7.87 -2.35 -32.62
C ASP A 415 -7.81 -3.74 -31.97
N VAL A 416 -7.84 -3.74 -30.63
CA VAL A 416 -7.77 -4.94 -29.82
C VAL A 416 -8.87 -4.94 -28.76
N MET A 417 -9.44 -6.12 -28.54
CA MET A 417 -10.47 -6.35 -27.54
C MET A 417 -9.99 -7.45 -26.61
N PHE A 418 -10.00 -7.16 -25.32
CA PHE A 418 -9.68 -8.07 -24.24
C PHE A 418 -10.92 -8.37 -23.40
N LEU A 419 -10.91 -9.52 -22.74
CA LEU A 419 -11.89 -9.90 -21.73
C LEU A 419 -11.17 -9.98 -20.38
N SER A 420 -11.64 -9.21 -19.40
CA SER A 420 -11.18 -9.36 -18.02
C SER A 420 -11.69 -10.67 -17.47
N LEU A 421 -10.80 -11.56 -17.06
CA LEU A 421 -11.16 -12.81 -16.41
C LEU A 421 -11.61 -12.62 -14.95
N ARG A 422 -11.31 -11.45 -14.36
CA ARG A 422 -11.72 -11.12 -12.98
C ARG A 422 -13.19 -10.73 -12.92
N THR A 423 -13.61 -9.81 -13.79
CA THR A 423 -14.97 -9.23 -13.77
C THR A 423 -15.88 -9.80 -14.86
N GLY A 424 -15.31 -10.41 -15.90
CA GLY A 424 -16.04 -10.81 -17.10
C GLY A 424 -16.36 -9.65 -18.05
N ASN A 425 -15.85 -8.44 -17.78
CA ASN A 425 -16.13 -7.25 -18.59
C ASN A 425 -15.14 -7.14 -19.77
N PRO A 426 -15.63 -6.71 -20.95
CA PRO A 426 -14.75 -6.45 -22.09
C PRO A 426 -14.01 -5.12 -21.95
N LEU A 427 -12.82 -5.07 -22.54
CA LEU A 427 -11.94 -3.90 -22.66
C LEU A 427 -11.56 -3.74 -24.13
N VAL A 428 -11.89 -2.61 -24.73
CA VAL A 428 -11.51 -2.30 -26.13
C VAL A 428 -10.48 -1.19 -26.11
N ILE A 429 -9.37 -1.38 -26.83
CA ILE A 429 -8.32 -0.38 -26.99
C ILE A 429 -8.16 -0.12 -28.49
N ARG A 430 -8.44 1.12 -28.91
CA ARG A 430 -8.33 1.58 -30.29
C ARG A 430 -7.41 2.78 -30.38
N MET A 431 -6.51 2.78 -31.38
CA MET A 431 -5.68 3.93 -31.71
C MET A 431 -5.65 4.12 -33.22
N ASP A 432 -5.94 5.33 -33.67
CA ASP A 432 -5.86 5.70 -35.07
C ASP A 432 -4.44 6.11 -35.48
N GLN A 433 -4.24 6.45 -36.76
CA GLN A 433 -2.93 6.89 -37.27
C GLN A 433 -2.61 8.35 -36.90
N ASN A 434 -3.60 9.13 -36.47
CA ASN A 434 -3.44 10.53 -36.10
C ASN A 434 -2.97 10.68 -34.65
N GLY A 435 -3.05 9.62 -33.83
CA GLY A 435 -2.72 9.62 -32.42
C GLY A 435 -3.94 9.70 -31.50
N ASP A 436 -5.15 9.69 -32.05
CA ASP A 436 -6.39 9.64 -31.26
C ASP A 436 -6.62 8.22 -30.76
N MET A 437 -6.72 8.10 -29.44
CA MET A 437 -6.88 6.84 -28.74
C MET A 437 -8.23 6.81 -28.03
N VAL A 438 -8.91 5.67 -28.14
CA VAL A 438 -10.19 5.40 -27.51
C VAL A 438 -10.12 4.10 -26.73
N ILE A 439 -10.34 4.20 -25.42
CA ILE A 439 -10.49 3.06 -24.51
C ILE A 439 -11.97 2.91 -24.19
N LYS A 440 -12.52 1.71 -24.39
CA LYS A 440 -13.89 1.39 -23.94
C LYS A 440 -13.85 0.33 -22.88
N THR A 441 -14.37 0.65 -21.71
CA THR A 441 -14.54 -0.26 -20.58
C THR A 441 -15.55 0.35 -19.62
N ASP A 442 -16.41 -0.46 -19.01
CA ASP A 442 -17.37 0.00 -18.00
C ASP A 442 -16.73 0.20 -16.62
N ASP A 443 -15.46 -0.21 -16.47
CA ASP A 443 -14.69 -0.05 -15.23
C ASP A 443 -13.80 1.21 -15.31
N MET A 444 -14.14 2.22 -14.51
CA MET A 444 -13.40 3.48 -14.46
C MET A 444 -11.99 3.32 -13.87
N ASP A 445 -11.78 2.38 -12.93
CA ASP A 445 -10.47 2.15 -12.33
C ASP A 445 -9.51 1.54 -13.35
N LEU A 446 -9.97 0.53 -14.09
CA LEU A 446 -9.20 -0.10 -15.16
C LEU A 446 -8.80 0.90 -16.25
N ALA A 447 -9.71 1.79 -16.66
CA ALA A 447 -9.40 2.85 -17.61
C ALA A 447 -8.30 3.78 -17.07
N GLY A 448 -8.38 4.16 -15.79
CA GLY A 448 -7.36 4.95 -15.11
C GLY A 448 -6.01 4.26 -15.08
N ASP A 449 -5.96 2.99 -14.65
CA ASP A 449 -4.72 2.22 -14.54
C ASP A 449 -4.01 2.05 -15.90
N ILE A 450 -4.78 1.83 -16.98
CA ILE A 450 -4.23 1.75 -18.34
C ILE A 450 -3.66 3.10 -18.79
N ILE A 451 -4.38 4.21 -18.54
CA ILE A 451 -3.94 5.55 -18.94
C ILE A 451 -2.67 5.95 -18.20
N GLN A 452 -2.62 5.76 -16.87
CA GLN A 452 -1.43 6.06 -16.06
C GLN A 452 -0.24 5.21 -16.49
N ALA A 453 -0.43 3.88 -16.59
CA ALA A 453 0.64 2.96 -17.01
C ALA A 453 1.17 3.24 -18.42
N MET A 454 0.32 3.73 -19.31
CA MET A 454 0.72 4.12 -20.67
C MET A 454 1.46 5.45 -20.67
N ALA A 455 1.00 6.43 -19.91
CA ALA A 455 1.66 7.72 -19.78
C ALA A 455 3.07 7.58 -19.18
N ASP A 456 3.22 6.76 -18.12
CA ASP A 456 4.51 6.44 -17.49
C ASP A 456 5.50 5.84 -18.49
N PHE A 457 5.03 4.89 -19.32
CA PHE A 457 5.88 4.22 -20.30
C PHE A 457 6.29 5.11 -21.48
N LEU A 458 5.39 5.99 -21.91
CA LEU A 458 5.64 6.92 -23.00
C LEU A 458 6.39 8.16 -22.53
N GLY A 459 6.43 8.44 -21.22
CA GLY A 459 7.02 9.64 -20.63
C GLY A 459 6.18 10.88 -20.90
N ILE A 460 4.85 10.77 -20.80
CA ILE A 460 3.91 11.88 -21.01
C ILE A 460 3.67 12.56 -19.67
N GLU A 461 4.02 13.85 -19.57
CA GLU A 461 3.84 14.64 -18.34
C GLU A 461 2.38 15.10 -18.17
N ASP A 462 1.76 15.63 -19.22
CA ASP A 462 0.40 16.18 -19.20
C ASP A 462 -0.51 15.46 -20.21
N LEU A 463 -1.66 14.93 -19.74
CA LEU A 463 -2.66 14.29 -20.60
C LEU A 463 -4.09 14.69 -20.21
N HIS A 464 -4.80 15.28 -21.17
CA HIS A 464 -6.25 15.51 -21.08
C HIS A 464 -7.03 14.34 -21.65
N ALA A 465 -8.09 13.94 -20.96
CA ALA A 465 -9.02 12.92 -21.40
C ALA A 465 -10.48 13.38 -21.30
N THR A 466 -11.28 12.95 -22.28
CA THR A 466 -12.74 13.06 -22.27
C THR A 466 -13.33 11.69 -21.99
N ALA A 467 -14.10 11.58 -20.91
CA ALA A 467 -14.65 10.33 -20.40
C ALA A 467 -16.18 10.37 -20.36
N ASP A 468 -16.83 9.24 -20.64
CA ASP A 468 -18.26 9.06 -20.46
C ASP A 468 -18.56 7.70 -19.83
N PHE A 469 -19.07 7.72 -18.59
CA PHE A 469 -19.43 6.55 -17.80
C PHE A 469 -20.87 6.68 -17.27
N PRO A 470 -21.91 6.42 -18.09
CA PRO A 470 -23.29 6.73 -17.72
C PRO A 470 -23.76 6.03 -16.44
N ALA A 471 -23.49 4.73 -16.30
CA ALA A 471 -23.91 3.95 -15.13
C ALA A 471 -23.28 4.45 -13.83
N HIS A 472 -21.97 4.74 -13.85
CA HIS A 472 -21.25 5.24 -12.68
C HIS A 472 -21.73 6.66 -12.28
N MET A 473 -22.09 7.49 -13.26
CA MET A 473 -22.62 8.84 -13.00
C MET A 473 -24.00 8.79 -12.35
N GLU A 474 -24.86 7.85 -12.74
CA GLU A 474 -26.17 7.65 -12.09
C GLU A 474 -26.03 7.15 -10.65
N GLU A 475 -25.08 6.24 -10.41
CA GLU A 475 -24.75 5.76 -9.06
C GLU A 475 -24.24 6.92 -8.18
N LEU A 476 -23.29 7.72 -8.67
CA LEU A 476 -22.78 8.88 -7.95
C LEU A 476 -23.88 9.90 -7.64
N ARG A 477 -24.81 10.12 -8.58
CA ARG A 477 -25.98 10.99 -8.38
C ARG A 477 -26.85 10.48 -7.23
N ALA A 478 -27.11 9.17 -7.17
CA ALA A 478 -27.91 8.58 -6.10
C ALA A 478 -27.21 8.71 -4.73
N VAL A 479 -25.88 8.54 -4.70
CA VAL A 479 -25.07 8.71 -3.47
C VAL A 479 -25.14 10.16 -2.97
N LEU A 480 -24.99 11.16 -3.85
CA LEU A 480 -25.06 12.57 -3.46
C LEU A 480 -26.42 12.96 -2.84
N VAL A 481 -27.52 12.48 -3.42
CA VAL A 481 -28.87 12.70 -2.84
C VAL A 481 -28.98 12.07 -1.46
N LYS A 482 -28.44 10.85 -1.30
CA LYS A 482 -28.44 10.16 -0.01
C LYS A 482 -27.61 10.88 1.05
N VAL A 483 -26.48 11.49 0.67
CA VAL A 483 -25.64 12.28 1.58
C VAL A 483 -26.42 13.45 2.18
N ASP A 484 -27.19 14.18 1.37
CA ASP A 484 -28.03 15.29 1.85
C ASP A 484 -29.11 14.81 2.84
N GLU A 485 -29.77 13.68 2.56
CA GLU A 485 -30.75 13.07 3.46
C GLU A 485 -30.12 12.66 4.80
N LEU A 486 -28.96 11.99 4.75
CA LEU A 486 -28.23 11.55 5.95
C LEU A 486 -27.77 12.74 6.81
N HIS A 487 -27.32 13.84 6.19
CA HIS A 487 -26.98 15.08 6.91
C HIS A 487 -28.18 15.67 7.65
N SER A 488 -29.35 15.71 7.00
CA SER A 488 -30.60 16.20 7.61
C SER A 488 -31.01 15.35 8.82
N VAL A 489 -30.94 14.02 8.69
CA VAL A 489 -31.25 13.09 9.79
C VAL A 489 -30.26 13.24 10.95
N ARG A 490 -28.97 13.35 10.67
CA ARG A 490 -27.92 13.55 11.67
C ARG A 490 -28.15 14.83 12.49
N GLN A 491 -28.54 15.92 11.84
CA GLN A 491 -28.81 17.19 12.51
C GLN A 491 -29.99 17.08 13.49
N LYS A 492 -31.08 16.43 13.07
CA LYS A 492 -32.26 16.17 13.92
C LYS A 492 -31.92 15.32 15.14
N LEU A 493 -31.24 14.19 14.94
CA LEU A 493 -30.83 13.28 16.03
C LEU A 493 -29.89 13.99 17.01
N THR A 494 -29.01 14.87 16.52
CA THR A 494 -28.08 15.62 17.38
C THR A 494 -28.83 16.61 18.28
N ALA A 495 -29.87 17.28 17.76
CA ALA A 495 -30.72 18.16 18.54
C ALA A 495 -31.51 17.39 19.62
N GLU A 496 -32.17 16.28 19.25
CA GLU A 496 -32.93 15.44 20.18
C GLU A 496 -32.04 14.88 21.31
N MET A 497 -30.84 14.40 20.99
CA MET A 497 -29.89 13.91 21.98
C MET A 497 -29.38 15.01 22.93
N ALA A 498 -29.23 16.25 22.44
CA ALA A 498 -28.86 17.37 23.28
C ALA A 498 -29.96 17.71 24.30
N ASP A 499 -31.22 17.69 23.86
CA ASP A 499 -32.38 17.90 24.73
C ASP A 499 -32.51 16.80 25.79
N HIS A 500 -32.36 15.53 25.39
CA HIS A 500 -32.34 14.41 26.34
C HIS A 500 -31.18 14.51 27.34
N SER A 501 -30.00 14.94 26.90
CA SER A 501 -28.84 15.13 27.78
C SER A 501 -29.08 16.23 28.82
N ASN A 502 -29.71 17.33 28.42
CA ASN A 502 -30.09 18.42 29.33
C ASN A 502 -31.15 17.96 30.36
N LEU A 503 -32.13 17.17 29.91
CA LEU A 503 -33.17 16.61 30.77
C LEU A 503 -32.58 15.63 31.80
N ILE A 504 -31.64 14.77 31.38
CA ILE A 504 -30.91 13.85 32.27
C ILE A 504 -30.16 14.63 33.35
N ARG A 505 -29.41 15.69 33.00
CA ARG A 505 -28.72 16.52 34.02
C ARG A 505 -29.70 17.12 35.03
N SER A 506 -30.84 17.64 34.56
CA SER A 506 -31.89 18.18 35.44
C SER A 506 -32.48 17.12 36.37
N LEU A 507 -32.73 15.92 35.85
CA LEU A 507 -33.31 14.82 36.63
C LEU A 507 -32.31 14.23 37.63
N VAL A 508 -31.02 14.18 37.31
CA VAL A 508 -29.97 13.77 38.26
C VAL A 508 -29.93 14.74 39.45
N VAL A 509 -29.98 16.05 39.21
CA VAL A 509 -30.02 17.06 40.28
C VAL A 509 -31.29 16.91 41.13
N ARG A 510 -32.45 16.73 40.50
CA ARG A 510 -33.73 16.53 41.22
C ARG A 510 -33.77 15.23 42.02
N ALA A 511 -33.22 14.15 41.48
CA ALA A 511 -33.14 12.86 42.17
C ALA A 511 -32.20 12.95 43.38
N GLU A 512 -31.09 13.66 43.26
CA GLU A 512 -30.14 13.88 44.35
C GLU A 512 -30.71 14.79 45.45
N ASP A 513 -31.43 15.85 45.09
CA ASP A 513 -32.13 16.72 46.05
C ASP A 513 -33.22 15.95 46.82
N ALA A 514 -34.02 15.13 46.13
CA ALA A 514 -34.99 14.24 46.78
C ALA A 514 -34.31 13.22 47.70
N ARG A 515 -33.13 12.71 47.33
CA ARG A 515 -32.32 11.82 48.16
C ARG A 515 -31.83 12.54 49.44
N LEU A 516 -31.34 13.77 49.32
CA LEU A 516 -30.89 14.59 50.45
C LEU A 516 -32.05 14.93 51.41
N MET A 517 -33.24 15.16 50.89
CA MET A 517 -34.46 15.38 51.68
C MET A 517 -35.12 14.08 52.21
N ALA A 518 -34.52 12.91 51.96
CA ALA A 518 -35.06 11.58 52.30
C ALA A 518 -36.45 11.28 51.71
N ASP A 519 -36.84 11.97 50.63
CA ASP A 519 -38.07 11.70 49.88
C ASP A 519 -37.86 10.55 48.89
N MET A 520 -38.01 9.32 49.41
CA MET A 520 -37.81 8.08 48.66
C MET A 520 -38.80 7.90 47.50
N LYS A 521 -39.95 8.57 47.52
CA LYS A 521 -40.97 8.43 46.47
C LYS A 521 -40.57 9.24 45.24
N ASN A 522 -40.19 10.49 45.43
CA ASN A 522 -39.72 11.35 44.35
C ASN A 522 -38.35 10.92 43.83
N MET A 523 -37.48 10.40 44.70
CA MET A 523 -36.21 9.79 44.29
C MET A 523 -36.44 8.61 43.32
N ARG A 524 -37.31 7.64 43.69
CA ARG A 524 -37.62 6.49 42.82
C ARG A 524 -38.24 6.92 41.49
N LYS A 525 -39.14 7.92 41.52
CA LYS A 525 -39.74 8.47 40.30
C LYS A 525 -38.68 9.10 39.38
N GLY A 526 -37.76 9.89 39.94
CA GLY A 526 -36.65 10.47 39.20
C GLY A 526 -35.75 9.42 38.56
N TYR A 527 -35.44 8.33 39.28
CA TYR A 527 -34.66 7.21 38.70
C TYR A 527 -35.41 6.42 37.63
N MET A 528 -36.73 6.25 37.74
CA MET A 528 -37.55 5.64 36.68
C MET A 528 -37.52 6.49 35.40
N GLU A 529 -37.74 7.81 35.53
CA GLU A 529 -37.67 8.75 34.40
C GLU A 529 -36.26 8.78 33.78
N LEU A 530 -35.20 8.73 34.60
CA LEU A 530 -33.81 8.60 34.12
C LEU A 530 -33.57 7.29 33.37
N TYR A 531 -34.13 6.17 33.85
CA TYR A 531 -33.98 4.87 33.21
C TYR A 531 -34.63 4.86 31.81
N ASP A 532 -35.85 5.38 31.70
CA ASP A 532 -36.57 5.47 30.42
C ASP A 532 -35.80 6.38 29.44
N LEU A 533 -35.36 7.56 29.88
CA LEU A 533 -34.58 8.47 29.05
C LEU A 533 -33.23 7.89 28.63
N ASN A 534 -32.57 7.13 29.50
CA ASN A 534 -31.30 6.49 29.16
C ASN A 534 -31.51 5.39 28.10
N ARG A 535 -32.60 4.62 28.19
CA ARG A 535 -32.95 3.63 27.17
C ARG A 535 -33.21 4.30 25.82
N ASP A 536 -33.96 5.39 25.82
CA ASP A 536 -34.28 6.14 24.60
C ASP A 536 -33.02 6.79 23.99
N LEU A 537 -32.13 7.34 24.83
CA LEU A 537 -30.85 7.89 24.39
C LEU A 537 -29.93 6.81 23.79
N ILE A 538 -29.87 5.61 24.38
CA ILE A 538 -29.11 4.48 23.82
C ILE A 538 -29.67 4.08 22.45
N ASN A 539 -30.99 4.05 22.29
CA ASN A 539 -31.62 3.75 21.00
C ASN A 539 -31.31 4.83 19.96
N GLY A 540 -31.45 6.12 20.33
CA GLY A 540 -31.08 7.25 19.46
C GLY A 540 -29.58 7.24 19.10
N TYR A 541 -28.72 6.88 20.04
CA TYR A 541 -27.28 6.73 19.81
C TYR A 541 -26.97 5.63 18.79
N LYS A 542 -27.60 4.46 18.89
CA LYS A 542 -27.44 3.38 17.91
C LYS A 542 -27.86 3.81 16.50
N ILE A 543 -29.01 4.49 16.38
CA ILE A 543 -29.49 5.02 15.10
C ILE A 543 -28.50 6.05 14.54
N ARG A 544 -28.00 6.95 15.39
CA ARG A 544 -26.99 7.95 15.00
C ARG A 544 -25.69 7.32 14.55
N CYS A 545 -25.20 6.31 15.26
CA CYS A 545 -23.98 5.60 14.86
C CYS A 545 -24.15 4.93 13.50
N ASN A 546 -25.26 4.22 13.26
CA ASN A 546 -25.53 3.60 11.96
C ASN A 546 -25.62 4.64 10.84
N ASN A 547 -26.38 5.72 11.07
CA ASN A 547 -26.49 6.85 10.14
C ASN A 547 -25.13 7.50 9.85
N HIS A 548 -24.27 7.64 10.87
CA HIS A 548 -22.94 8.21 10.72
C HIS A 548 -21.99 7.29 9.94
N THR A 549 -21.99 5.98 10.22
CA THR A 549 -21.20 5.00 9.47
C THR A 549 -21.61 4.98 7.99
N GLU A 550 -22.92 5.02 7.72
CA GLU A 550 -23.44 5.08 6.35
C GLU A 550 -23.06 6.39 5.65
N LEU A 551 -23.13 7.52 6.35
CA LEU A 551 -22.69 8.82 5.83
C LEU A 551 -21.20 8.82 5.48
N LEU A 552 -20.35 8.28 6.36
CA LEU A 552 -18.91 8.16 6.09
C LEU A 552 -18.62 7.26 4.88
N ALA A 553 -19.35 6.15 4.73
CA ALA A 553 -19.22 5.29 3.56
C ALA A 553 -19.61 6.03 2.27
N CYS A 554 -20.71 6.78 2.27
CA CYS A 554 -21.12 7.59 1.12
C CYS A 554 -20.11 8.70 0.79
N LEU A 555 -19.58 9.41 1.80
CA LEU A 555 -18.54 10.41 1.59
C LEU A 555 -17.26 9.79 1.02
N LYS A 556 -16.87 8.60 1.49
CA LYS A 556 -15.76 7.83 0.92
C LYS A 556 -15.99 7.52 -0.56
N THR A 557 -17.19 7.05 -0.94
CA THR A 557 -17.54 6.79 -2.35
C THR A 557 -17.49 8.06 -3.20
N VAL A 558 -17.94 9.21 -2.69
CA VAL A 558 -17.86 10.49 -3.41
C VAL A 558 -16.40 10.91 -3.62
N ASN A 559 -15.56 10.86 -2.58
CA ASN A 559 -14.15 11.20 -2.69
C ASN A 559 -13.40 10.25 -3.63
N GLN A 560 -13.70 8.94 -3.56
CA GLN A 560 -13.17 7.96 -4.50
C GLN A 560 -13.59 8.27 -5.95
N ALA A 561 -14.84 8.65 -6.20
CA ALA A 561 -15.27 9.02 -7.55
C ALA A 561 -14.53 10.24 -8.10
N ILE A 562 -14.23 11.24 -7.26
CA ILE A 562 -13.39 12.40 -7.64
C ILE A 562 -11.97 11.95 -7.98
N GLN A 563 -11.42 11.05 -7.16
CA GLN A 563 -10.07 10.53 -7.37
C GLN A 563 -9.99 9.71 -8.66
N LYS A 564 -10.95 8.83 -8.94
CA LYS A 564 -11.05 8.06 -10.19
C LYS A 564 -11.15 8.99 -11.40
N ALA A 565 -11.98 10.03 -11.31
CA ALA A 565 -12.07 11.05 -12.35
C ALA A 565 -10.74 11.78 -12.59
N GLY A 566 -9.96 12.02 -11.52
CA GLY A 566 -8.60 12.55 -11.61
C GLY A 566 -7.63 11.58 -12.27
N ARG A 567 -7.65 10.28 -11.91
CA ARG A 567 -6.76 9.24 -12.47
C ARG A 567 -6.97 8.96 -13.96
N LEU A 568 -8.06 9.41 -14.56
CA LEU A 568 -8.22 9.36 -16.02
C LEU A 568 -7.34 10.39 -16.76
N ARG A 569 -6.62 11.24 -16.03
CA ARG A 569 -5.78 12.34 -16.54
C ARG A 569 -4.41 12.30 -15.86
N VAL A 570 -3.40 12.90 -16.51
CA VAL A 570 -2.00 12.86 -16.07
C VAL A 570 -1.48 14.30 -15.98
N GLY A 571 -0.69 14.59 -14.95
CA GLY A 571 -0.10 15.93 -14.73
C GLY A 571 -1.10 16.96 -14.22
N LYS A 572 -0.95 18.21 -14.65
CA LYS A 572 -1.76 19.36 -14.20
C LYS A 572 -3.27 19.17 -14.38
N PRO A 573 -3.78 18.58 -15.48
CA PRO A 573 -5.21 18.33 -15.66
C PRO A 573 -5.84 17.47 -14.56
N LYS A 574 -5.06 16.64 -13.86
CA LYS A 574 -5.52 15.86 -12.71
C LYS A 574 -5.87 16.77 -11.52
N ALA A 575 -4.98 17.69 -11.17
CA ALA A 575 -5.17 18.64 -10.08
C ALA A 575 -6.33 19.61 -10.35
N GLU A 576 -6.44 20.11 -11.58
CA GLU A 576 -7.53 21.01 -11.99
C GLU A 576 -8.91 20.36 -11.82
N VAL A 577 -9.07 19.10 -12.23
CA VAL A 577 -10.33 18.35 -12.08
C VAL A 577 -10.67 18.11 -10.62
N ILE A 578 -9.69 17.77 -9.79
CA ILE A 578 -9.90 17.55 -8.34
C ILE A 578 -10.41 18.85 -7.68
N SER A 579 -9.76 19.98 -7.97
CA SER A 579 -10.14 21.30 -7.44
C SER A 579 -11.53 21.74 -7.94
N ALA A 580 -11.80 21.58 -9.24
CA ALA A 580 -13.08 21.93 -9.84
C ALA A 580 -14.24 21.06 -9.32
N CYS A 581 -14.02 19.74 -9.16
CA CYS A 581 -14.99 18.83 -8.55
C CYS A 581 -15.32 19.24 -7.11
N ARG A 582 -14.30 19.61 -6.32
CA ARG A 582 -14.50 20.11 -4.96
C ARG A 582 -15.34 21.39 -4.93
N GLN A 583 -15.05 22.34 -5.82
CA GLN A 583 -15.80 23.59 -5.91
C GLN A 583 -17.26 23.33 -6.33
N ALA A 584 -17.50 22.40 -7.24
CA ALA A 584 -18.83 21.99 -7.66
C ALA A 584 -19.63 21.35 -6.50
N ILE A 585 -18.99 20.53 -5.66
CA ILE A 585 -19.62 19.95 -4.47
C ILE A 585 -19.89 21.03 -3.41
N LYS A 586 -18.93 21.94 -3.15
CA LYS A 586 -19.13 23.07 -2.21
C LYS A 586 -20.28 23.99 -2.63
N THR A 587 -20.50 24.16 -3.93
CA THR A 587 -21.59 24.97 -4.49
C THR A 587 -22.88 24.19 -4.76
N ASN A 588 -22.92 22.90 -4.42
CA ASN A 588 -24.02 21.96 -4.69
C ASN A 588 -24.48 21.94 -6.16
N ASN A 589 -23.53 22.09 -7.10
CA ASN A 589 -23.78 22.06 -8.54
C ASN A 589 -23.49 20.66 -9.13
N VAL A 590 -24.43 19.74 -8.93
CA VAL A 590 -24.32 18.34 -9.40
C VAL A 590 -24.16 18.24 -10.93
N ASN A 591 -24.85 19.08 -11.70
CA ASN A 591 -24.74 19.06 -13.16
C ASN A 591 -23.37 19.58 -13.65
N GLY A 592 -22.81 20.58 -12.95
CA GLY A 592 -21.46 21.06 -13.19
C GLY A 592 -20.42 19.99 -12.89
N LEU A 593 -20.59 19.26 -11.78
CA LEU A 593 -19.71 18.16 -11.39
C LEU A 593 -19.60 17.10 -12.50
N PHE A 594 -20.73 16.65 -13.06
CA PHE A 594 -20.70 15.66 -14.14
C PHE A 594 -20.05 16.16 -15.42
N LYS A 595 -20.24 17.45 -15.77
CA LYS A 595 -19.53 18.04 -16.91
C LYS A 595 -18.02 18.06 -16.71
N ILE A 596 -17.58 18.45 -15.51
CA ILE A 596 -16.16 18.47 -15.14
C ILE A 596 -15.57 17.06 -15.21
N ILE A 597 -16.24 16.04 -14.67
CA ILE A 597 -15.74 14.66 -14.74
C ILE A 597 -15.63 14.21 -16.21
N LYS A 598 -16.64 14.52 -17.04
CA LYS A 598 -16.65 14.12 -18.45
C LYS A 598 -15.60 14.82 -19.30
N ALA A 599 -15.54 16.16 -19.27
CA ALA A 599 -14.73 16.95 -20.20
C ALA A 599 -13.48 17.59 -19.59
N GLY A 600 -13.34 17.56 -18.26
CA GLY A 600 -12.26 18.23 -17.54
C GLY A 600 -12.46 19.74 -17.33
N VAL A 601 -13.42 20.34 -18.04
CA VAL A 601 -13.72 21.79 -18.01
C VAL A 601 -15.24 22.00 -17.90
N LEU A 602 -15.66 23.11 -17.29
CA LEU A 602 -17.07 23.54 -17.15
C LEU A 602 -17.72 23.97 -18.47
#